data_AF-A0A924WGS0-F1
#
_entry.id   AF-A0A924WGS0-F1
#
_cell.length_a   1.000
_cell.length_b   1.000
_cell.length_c   1.000
_cell.angle_alpha   90.00
_cell.angle_beta   90.00
_cell.angle_gamma   90.00
#
_symmetry.space_group_name_H-M   'P 1'
#
loop_
_entity.id
_entity.type
_entity.pdbx_description
1 polymer ?
#
loop_
_entity_poly.entity_id
_entity_poly.type
_entity_poly.pdbx_seq_one_letter_code
_entity_poly.pdbx_strand_id
1 'polypeptide(L)'
;MRNTLLFAFFIFWYSGAYAQDFYGSSVQEVRIEFPQKNWDTKLDSLKKFNPDARLNATAWLNGQRFDSVGVRYKGNSSYFRARNETLKKLPLNIKLDFKKKGQVLKG
;
A
#
# COMPACT_ATOMS: atom_id res chain seq x y z
N MET A 1 0.08 -20.23 49.31
CA MET A 1 -0.62 -20.11 48.01
C MET A 1 -1.67 -19.00 48.03
N ARG A 2 -1.33 -17.78 48.51
CA ARG A 2 -2.32 -16.70 48.77
C ARG A 2 -2.19 -15.48 47.86
N ASN A 3 -1.08 -15.35 47.11
CA ASN A 3 -0.81 -14.18 46.25
C ASN A 3 -0.83 -14.49 44.75
N THR A 4 -1.05 -15.75 44.35
CA THR A 4 -1.03 -16.15 42.93
C THR A 4 -2.30 -15.75 42.19
N LEU A 5 -3.39 -15.42 42.91
CA LEU A 5 -4.67 -15.01 42.33
C LEU A 5 -4.67 -13.55 41.83
N LEU A 6 -3.78 -12.69 42.34
CA LEU A 6 -3.71 -11.27 41.95
C LEU A 6 -3.05 -11.06 40.57
N PHE A 7 -2.19 -11.97 40.13
CA PHE A 7 -1.56 -11.91 38.80
C PHE A 7 -2.50 -12.35 37.66
N ALA A 8 -3.51 -13.17 37.95
CA ALA A 8 -4.46 -13.65 36.95
C ALA A 8 -5.46 -12.59 36.49
N PHE A 9 -5.69 -11.54 37.29
CA PHE A 9 -6.69 -10.50 36.99
C PHE A 9 -6.20 -9.44 35.99
N PHE A 10 -4.88 -9.30 35.79
CA PHE A 10 -4.31 -8.28 34.91
C PHE A 10 -4.29 -8.68 33.42
N ILE A 11 -4.54 -9.95 33.10
CA ILE A 11 -4.50 -10.46 31.72
C ILE A 11 -5.88 -10.36 31.03
N PHE A 12 -6.95 -10.08 31.78
CA PHE A 12 -8.32 -10.10 31.26
C PHE A 12 -8.85 -8.76 30.73
N TRP A 13 -8.01 -7.72 30.69
CA TRP A 13 -8.36 -6.36 30.23
C TRP A 13 -7.53 -5.91 29.03
N TYR A 14 -7.23 -6.83 28.10
CA TYR A 14 -6.81 -6.42 26.76
C TYR A 14 -8.05 -6.05 25.95
N SER A 15 -8.65 -4.90 26.25
CA SER A 15 -9.62 -4.25 25.36
C SER A 15 -8.93 -4.00 24.03
N GLY A 16 -9.35 -4.74 22.99
CA GLY A 16 -8.85 -4.57 21.63
C GLY A 16 -9.09 -3.13 21.18
N ALA A 17 -8.01 -2.37 21.03
CA ALA A 17 -8.09 -1.07 20.40
C ALA A 17 -8.52 -1.29 18.94
N TYR A 18 -9.69 -0.76 18.58
CA TYR A 18 -10.08 -0.69 17.18
C TYR A 18 -9.22 0.39 16.51
N ALA A 19 -8.37 -0.04 15.59
CA ALA A 19 -7.68 0.89 14.70
C ALA A 19 -8.71 1.61 13.82
N GLN A 20 -8.38 2.82 13.37
CA GLN A 20 -9.22 3.58 12.44
C GLN A 20 -9.30 2.85 11.09
N ASP A 21 -10.50 2.85 10.50
CA ASP A 21 -10.76 2.43 9.12
C ASP A 21 -9.82 3.20 8.17
N PHE A 22 -9.28 2.51 7.16
CA PHE A 22 -8.51 3.11 6.08
C PHE A 22 -9.27 4.24 5.35
N TYR A 23 -10.59 4.15 5.29
CA TYR A 23 -11.46 5.15 4.66
C TYR A 23 -11.96 6.25 5.62
N GLY A 24 -11.42 6.30 6.84
CA GLY A 24 -11.69 7.37 7.81
C GLY A 24 -11.12 8.74 7.41
N SER A 25 -11.35 9.73 8.26
CA SER A 25 -10.89 11.12 8.05
C SER A 25 -9.40 11.36 8.31
N SER A 26 -8.67 10.35 8.79
CA SER A 26 -7.24 10.44 9.08
C SER A 26 -6.39 10.38 7.80
N VAL A 27 -5.15 10.88 7.88
CA VAL A 27 -4.17 10.77 6.81
C VAL A 27 -3.64 9.33 6.78
N GLN A 28 -3.79 8.68 5.62
CA GLN A 28 -3.33 7.30 5.41
C GLN A 28 -1.89 7.28 4.87
N GLU A 29 -1.04 6.41 5.42
CA GLU A 29 0.29 6.16 4.88
C GLU A 29 0.25 5.04 3.84
N VAL A 30 0.75 5.33 2.65
CA VAL A 30 0.96 4.34 1.58
C VAL A 30 2.44 4.29 1.23
N ARG A 31 3.09 3.16 1.53
CA ARG A 31 4.49 2.90 1.20
C ARG A 31 4.57 1.84 0.13
N ILE A 32 5.39 2.06 -0.89
CA ILE A 32 5.62 1.10 -1.98
C ILE A 32 7.10 0.82 -2.07
N GLU A 33 7.47 -0.45 -2.08
CA GLU A 33 8.85 -0.89 -2.28
C GLU A 33 8.95 -1.71 -3.56
N PHE A 34 9.78 -1.25 -4.46
CA PHE A 34 10.10 -1.96 -5.68
C PHE A 34 11.40 -2.74 -5.51
N PRO A 35 11.44 -4.02 -5.91
CA PRO A 35 12.68 -4.78 -5.87
C PRO A 35 13.70 -4.29 -6.91
N GLN A 36 13.26 -3.54 -7.93
CA GLN A 36 14.16 -3.02 -8.97
C GLN A 36 14.53 -1.56 -8.70
N LYS A 37 15.83 -1.25 -8.74
CA LYS A 37 16.34 0.13 -8.58
C LYS A 37 15.82 1.09 -9.66
N ASN A 38 15.62 0.60 -10.87
CA ASN A 38 15.12 1.36 -12.02
C ASN A 38 13.60 1.27 -12.22
N TRP A 39 12.85 1.17 -11.12
CA TRP A 39 11.39 1.05 -11.15
C TRP A 39 10.72 2.17 -11.94
N ASP A 40 11.22 3.41 -11.83
CA ASP A 40 10.63 4.59 -12.48
C ASP A 40 10.64 4.46 -14.01
N THR A 41 11.81 4.18 -14.58
CA THR A 41 11.98 3.96 -16.02
C THR A 41 11.16 2.78 -16.52
N LYS A 42 11.03 1.71 -15.71
CA LYS A 42 10.19 0.56 -16.07
C LYS A 42 8.72 0.96 -16.12
N LEU A 43 8.23 1.73 -15.15
CA LEU A 43 6.85 2.21 -15.15
C LEU A 43 6.55 3.15 -16.33
N ASP A 44 7.50 4.01 -16.72
CA ASP A 44 7.38 4.84 -17.93
C ASP A 44 7.27 4.00 -19.20
N SER A 45 8.13 2.99 -19.31
CA SER A 45 8.11 2.05 -20.45
C SER A 45 6.79 1.31 -20.54
N LEU A 46 6.28 0.80 -19.39
CA LEU A 46 4.94 0.19 -19.34
C LEU A 46 3.88 1.20 -19.78
N LYS A 47 3.90 2.43 -19.26
CA LYS A 47 2.93 3.46 -19.65
C LYS A 47 2.91 3.75 -21.15
N LYS A 48 4.06 3.68 -21.83
CA LYS A 48 4.19 3.94 -23.27
C LYS A 48 3.80 2.76 -24.14
N PHE A 49 4.24 1.55 -23.79
CA PHE A 49 4.15 0.38 -24.67
C PHE A 49 3.08 -0.63 -24.25
N ASN A 50 2.74 -0.70 -22.96
CA ASN A 50 1.70 -1.58 -22.43
C ASN A 50 1.05 -0.98 -21.17
N PRO A 51 0.16 0.02 -21.32
CA PRO A 51 -0.32 0.85 -20.21
C PRO A 51 -1.16 0.09 -19.18
N ASP A 52 -1.61 -1.13 -19.50
CA ASP A 52 -2.38 -1.99 -18.59
C ASP A 52 -1.49 -2.97 -17.82
N ALA A 53 -0.25 -3.19 -18.28
CA ALA A 53 0.73 -3.95 -17.53
C ALA A 53 1.13 -3.25 -16.23
N ARG A 54 1.59 -4.05 -15.27
CA ARG A 54 1.93 -3.63 -13.91
C ARG A 54 3.28 -4.17 -13.51
N LEU A 55 4.06 -3.33 -12.85
CA LEU A 55 5.30 -3.72 -12.20
C LEU A 55 4.99 -4.32 -10.82
N ASN A 56 5.64 -5.42 -10.49
CA ASN A 56 5.48 -6.08 -9.20
C ASN A 56 6.20 -5.31 -8.09
N ALA A 57 5.54 -5.14 -6.93
CA ALA A 57 6.07 -4.44 -5.77
C ALA A 57 5.51 -5.06 -4.46
N THR A 58 6.03 -4.59 -3.33
CA THR A 58 5.40 -4.74 -2.01
C THR A 58 4.80 -3.40 -1.62
N ALA A 59 3.62 -3.39 -0.99
CA ALA A 59 3.02 -2.18 -0.45
C ALA A 59 2.70 -2.33 1.03
N TRP A 60 2.76 -1.22 1.78
CA TRP A 60 2.27 -1.12 3.14
C TRP A 60 1.23 -0.01 3.20
N LEU A 61 0.07 -0.32 3.76
CA LEU A 61 -1.01 0.63 4.03
C LEU A 61 -1.16 0.73 5.54
N ASN A 62 -0.77 1.86 6.14
CA ASN A 62 -0.71 2.04 7.60
C ASN A 62 0.00 0.89 8.34
N GLY A 63 1.10 0.39 7.78
CA GLY A 63 1.83 -0.76 8.34
C GLY A 63 1.27 -2.14 7.97
N GLN A 64 0.06 -2.26 7.43
CA GLN A 64 -0.45 -3.53 6.89
C GLN A 64 0.30 -3.87 5.59
N ARG A 65 1.04 -4.98 5.60
CA ARG A 65 1.83 -5.44 4.45
C ARG A 65 0.97 -6.17 3.40
N PHE A 66 1.15 -5.79 2.15
CA PHE A 66 0.61 -6.43 0.96
C PHE A 66 1.74 -6.83 0.03
N ASP A 67 1.80 -8.10 -0.31
CA ASP A 67 2.87 -8.67 -1.10
C ASP A 67 2.46 -8.84 -2.57
N SER A 68 3.42 -8.72 -3.47
CA SER A 68 3.24 -9.01 -4.89
C SER A 68 2.08 -8.21 -5.51
N VAL A 69 2.01 -6.93 -5.12
CA VAL A 69 1.05 -5.97 -5.64
C VAL A 69 1.49 -5.48 -7.01
N GLY A 70 0.53 -5.02 -7.82
CA GLY A 70 0.79 -4.55 -9.17
C GLY A 70 0.66 -3.04 -9.27
N VAL A 71 1.74 -2.35 -9.58
CA VAL A 71 1.79 -0.88 -9.68
C VAL A 71 1.96 -0.45 -11.14
N ARG A 72 1.26 0.60 -11.54
CA ARG A 72 1.41 1.24 -12.86
C ARG A 72 1.17 2.74 -12.78
N TYR A 73 1.67 3.50 -13.75
CA TYR A 73 1.22 4.87 -13.94
C TYR A 73 -0.21 4.90 -14.51
N LYS A 74 -1.01 5.88 -14.08
CA LYS A 74 -2.40 6.08 -14.50
C LYS A 74 -2.61 7.48 -15.05
N GLY A 75 -3.66 7.67 -15.84
CA GLY A 75 -4.00 8.98 -16.40
C GLY A 75 -3.29 9.23 -17.71
N ASN A 76 -3.91 10.03 -18.57
CA ASN A 76 -3.33 10.45 -19.84
C ASN A 76 -2.71 11.83 -19.66
N SER A 77 -3.54 12.88 -19.68
CA SER A 77 -3.11 14.26 -19.53
C SER A 77 -2.38 14.50 -18.21
N SER A 78 -2.87 13.95 -17.09
CA SER A 78 -2.20 14.12 -15.79
C SER A 78 -0.78 13.54 -15.75
N TYR A 79 -0.56 12.40 -16.43
CA TYR A 79 0.76 11.78 -16.51
C TYR A 79 1.68 12.58 -17.44
N PHE A 80 1.22 12.88 -18.66
CA PHE A 80 2.03 13.61 -19.64
C PHE A 80 2.35 15.02 -19.18
N ARG A 81 1.39 15.72 -18.58
CA ARG A 81 1.61 17.03 -17.97
C ARG A 81 2.67 16.94 -16.87
N ALA A 82 2.57 15.97 -15.97
CA ALA A 82 3.55 15.82 -14.90
C ALA A 82 4.96 15.51 -15.41
N ARG A 83 5.09 14.63 -16.41
CA ARG A 83 6.39 14.34 -17.05
C ARG A 83 6.95 15.51 -17.85
N ASN A 84 6.11 16.31 -18.49
CA ASN A 84 6.53 17.44 -19.32
C ASN A 84 6.83 18.71 -18.49
N GLU A 85 6.09 18.97 -17.41
CA GLU A 85 6.23 20.15 -16.55
C GLU A 85 7.22 19.93 -15.40
N THR A 86 7.99 18.84 -15.42
CA THR A 86 8.97 18.48 -14.36
C THR A 86 8.32 18.31 -12.97
N LEU A 87 7.02 18.00 -12.90
CA LEU A 87 6.35 17.73 -11.63
C LEU A 87 6.80 16.37 -11.10
N LYS A 88 7.25 16.35 -9.83
CA LYS A 88 7.79 15.13 -9.20
C LYS A 88 6.72 14.08 -8.85
N LYS A 89 5.44 14.46 -8.80
CA LYS A 89 4.35 13.56 -8.40
C LYS A 89 3.64 12.98 -9.62
N LEU A 90 3.86 11.70 -9.86
CA LEU A 90 3.21 10.96 -10.93
C LEU A 90 1.96 10.22 -10.43
N PRO A 91 0.86 10.23 -11.20
CA PRO A 91 -0.35 9.47 -10.87
C PRO A 91 -0.09 7.96 -10.96
N LEU A 92 -0.36 7.25 -9.88
CA LEU A 92 -0.15 5.80 -9.75
C LEU A 92 -1.47 5.06 -9.56
N ASN A 93 -1.49 3.79 -9.95
CA ASN A 93 -2.51 2.84 -9.57
C ASN A 93 -1.87 1.59 -8.96
N ILE A 94 -2.32 1.19 -7.78
CA ILE A 94 -1.84 0.05 -7.03
C ILE A 94 -2.97 -0.99 -6.99
N LYS A 95 -2.71 -2.20 -7.45
CA LYS A 95 -3.64 -3.34 -7.34
C LYS A 95 -3.10 -4.30 -6.30
N LEU A 96 -3.74 -4.31 -5.12
CA LEU A 96 -3.31 -5.11 -3.97
C LEU A 96 -3.41 -6.61 -4.27
N ASP A 97 -4.46 -7.07 -4.94
CA ASP A 97 -4.71 -8.47 -5.28
C ASP A 97 -4.06 -8.89 -6.63
N PHE A 98 -2.95 -8.28 -7.03
CA PHE A 98 -2.39 -8.49 -8.36
C PHE A 98 -1.99 -9.95 -8.60
N LYS A 99 -1.03 -10.47 -7.83
CA LYS A 99 -0.62 -11.89 -7.86
C LYS A 99 -1.35 -12.72 -6.80
N LYS A 100 -1.53 -12.19 -5.59
CA LYS A 100 -2.20 -12.88 -4.48
C LYS A 100 -3.66 -12.43 -4.37
N LYS A 101 -4.60 -13.25 -4.85
CA LYS A 101 -6.03 -12.87 -4.99
C LYS A 101 -6.79 -12.65 -3.69
N GLY A 102 -6.35 -13.26 -2.58
CA GLY A 102 -6.99 -13.10 -1.26
C GLY A 102 -6.61 -11.84 -0.50
N GLN A 103 -5.78 -10.95 -1.08
CA GLN A 103 -5.37 -9.73 -0.41
C GLN A 103 -6.49 -8.68 -0.43
N VAL A 104 -7.03 -8.38 0.75
CA VAL A 104 -8.11 -7.41 0.95
C VAL A 104 -7.67 -6.36 1.94
N LEU A 105 -7.87 -5.09 1.56
CA LEU A 105 -7.75 -3.98 2.49
C LEU A 105 -9.01 -3.95 3.35
N LYS A 106 -8.83 -4.06 4.66
CA LYS A 106 -9.94 -3.92 5.60
C LYS A 106 -10.24 -2.44 5.75
N GLY A 107 -11.51 -2.10 5.62
CA GLY A 107 -12.07 -0.87 6.16
C GLY A 107 -12.90 -1.19 7.39
#